data_AF-A0A7Y2XYG2-F1
#
_entry.id   AF-A0A7Y2XYG2-F1
#
_cell.length_a   1.000
_cell.length_b   1.000
_cell.length_c   1.000
_cell.angle_alpha   90.00
_cell.angle_beta   90.00
_cell.angle_gamma   90.00
#
_symmetry.space_group_name_H-M   'P 1'
#
loop_
_entity.id
_entity.type
_entity.pdbx_description
1 polymer ?
#
loop_
_entity_poly.entity_id
_entity_poly.type
_entity_poly.pdbx_seq_one_letter_code
_entity_poly.pdbx_strand_id
1 'polypeptide(L)'
;MSVFVCLLALLFDGGFSPHASAQEISARLSPLKFTTEQPATLTITISGQQSAELMIPEVDGLIFHRRGQSSQFQMINGAVSSSITYTYLVQALKPGDYTIPAIAAKLKKGTFSSTPITCSVSATAPPKRQQSSPSSPPDEAAPPEVEKFAFITLSPKKSTAYVGEIVPTTIKAYFLRGIKVNLNSLPSLKSEGILLSSLSNEPEQHDEVVNDTSYT
;
A
#
# COMPACT_ATOMS: atom_id res chain seq x y z
N MET A 1 -6.75 -6.88 -76.36
CA MET A 1 -5.29 -6.88 -76.15
C MET A 1 -4.93 -5.58 -75.41
N SER A 2 -4.32 -5.69 -74.22
CA SER A 2 -3.76 -4.63 -73.33
C SER A 2 -4.75 -3.60 -72.75
N VAL A 3 -5.11 -3.54 -71.44
CA VAL A 3 -4.42 -3.55 -70.12
C VAL A 3 -3.72 -2.21 -69.77
N PHE A 4 -3.80 -1.83 -68.47
CA PHE A 4 -3.16 -0.73 -67.68
C PHE A 4 -4.08 0.51 -67.42
N VAL A 5 -4.40 1.03 -66.22
CA VAL A 5 -3.82 1.08 -64.84
C VAL A 5 -4.89 1.53 -63.81
N CYS A 6 -5.20 0.72 -62.78
CA CYS A 6 -4.80 0.84 -61.35
C CYS A 6 -5.10 2.21 -60.68
N LEU A 7 -6.26 2.38 -60.03
CA LEU A 7 -6.62 2.01 -58.64
C LEU A 7 -6.04 2.99 -57.59
N LEU A 8 -6.85 3.99 -57.25
CA LEU A 8 -6.62 4.95 -56.16
C LEU A 8 -7.56 4.59 -54.98
N ALA A 9 -7.03 3.90 -53.97
CA ALA A 9 -7.69 3.77 -52.66
C ALA A 9 -6.66 3.28 -51.61
N LEU A 10 -5.77 4.18 -51.17
CA LEU A 10 -5.02 3.97 -49.94
C LEU A 10 -5.93 4.37 -48.77
N LEU A 11 -6.71 3.40 -48.30
CA LEU A 11 -7.44 3.50 -47.04
C LEU A 11 -6.43 3.50 -45.89
N PHE A 12 -6.61 4.47 -44.99
CA PHE A 12 -5.93 4.64 -43.72
C PHE A 12 -6.04 3.36 -42.86
N ASP A 13 -5.01 2.51 -42.86
CA ASP A 13 -4.79 1.53 -41.79
C ASP A 13 -4.15 2.22 -40.58
N GLY A 14 -4.94 3.05 -39.91
CA GLY A 14 -4.66 3.52 -38.57
C GLY A 14 -4.84 2.37 -37.59
N GLY A 15 -3.83 1.52 -37.47
CA GLY A 15 -3.76 0.45 -36.48
C GLY A 15 -3.78 0.99 -35.05
N PHE A 16 -4.97 1.29 -34.55
CA PHE A 16 -5.21 1.58 -33.14
C PHE A 16 -4.98 0.28 -32.37
N SER A 17 -3.76 0.06 -31.88
CA SER A 17 -3.49 -1.02 -30.95
C SER A 17 -4.25 -0.73 -29.66
N PRO A 18 -5.29 -1.50 -29.29
CA PRO A 18 -5.91 -1.33 -28.00
C PRO A 18 -4.86 -1.68 -26.95
N HIS A 19 -4.34 -0.68 -26.24
CA HIS A 19 -3.61 -0.89 -25.00
C HIS A 19 -4.60 -1.47 -23.99
N ALA A 20 -4.73 -2.79 -24.02
CA ALA A 20 -5.41 -3.52 -22.97
C ALA A 20 -4.59 -3.32 -21.70
N SER A 21 -5.07 -2.48 -20.78
CA SER A 21 -4.59 -2.51 -19.39
C SER A 21 -4.79 -3.94 -18.89
N ALA A 22 -3.67 -4.65 -18.71
CA ALA A 22 -3.68 -6.00 -18.21
C ALA A 22 -4.30 -5.98 -16.80
N GLN A 23 -5.40 -6.70 -16.63
CA GLN A 23 -5.97 -6.94 -15.32
C GLN A 23 -5.10 -7.99 -14.64
N GLU A 24 -4.47 -7.61 -13.55
CA GLU A 24 -3.59 -8.45 -12.77
C GLU A 24 -3.99 -8.36 -11.31
N ILE A 25 -3.84 -9.48 -10.59
CA ILE A 25 -3.98 -9.55 -9.14
C ILE A 25 -2.65 -10.01 -8.56
N SER A 26 -2.15 -9.25 -7.58
CA SER A 26 -0.94 -9.59 -6.84
C SER A 26 -1.25 -9.64 -5.35
N ALA A 27 -0.68 -10.61 -4.65
CA ALA A 27 -0.78 -10.73 -3.21
C ALA A 27 0.64 -10.76 -2.62
N ARG A 28 0.86 -10.00 -1.55
CA ARG A 28 2.14 -9.91 -0.86
C ARG A 28 1.94 -9.95 0.64
N LEU A 29 2.74 -10.79 1.31
CA LEU A 29 2.77 -10.87 2.76
C LEU A 29 4.08 -10.27 3.27
N SER A 30 3.99 -9.38 4.25
CA SER A 30 5.15 -8.73 4.87
C SER A 30 5.00 -8.65 6.39
N PRO A 31 5.93 -9.22 7.18
CA PRO A 31 7.04 -10.08 6.74
C PRO A 31 6.59 -11.52 6.40
N LEU A 32 7.39 -12.26 5.62
CA LEU A 32 7.17 -13.69 5.32
C LEU A 32 7.53 -14.62 6.50
N LYS A 33 8.28 -14.10 7.48
CA LYS A 33 8.61 -14.78 8.73
C LYS A 33 8.10 -13.92 9.87
N PHE A 34 7.18 -14.44 10.66
CA PHE A 34 6.54 -13.70 11.75
C PHE A 34 6.28 -14.63 12.94
N THR A 35 5.64 -14.10 13.99
CA THR A 35 5.40 -14.85 15.22
C THR A 35 3.92 -14.91 15.54
N THR A 36 3.52 -15.83 16.43
CA THR A 36 2.13 -15.89 16.91
C THR A 36 1.68 -14.60 17.60
N GLU A 37 2.62 -13.87 18.21
CA GLU A 37 2.37 -12.58 18.89
C GLU A 37 2.38 -11.38 17.93
N GLN A 38 3.12 -11.47 16.82
CA GLN A 38 3.31 -10.35 15.90
C GLN A 38 2.77 -10.72 14.51
N PRO A 39 1.56 -10.25 14.14
CA PRO A 39 0.93 -10.61 12.87
C PRO A 39 1.66 -10.00 11.67
N ALA A 40 1.56 -10.67 10.52
CA ALA A 40 2.04 -10.16 9.25
C ALA A 40 0.94 -9.36 8.52
N THR A 41 1.34 -8.46 7.63
CA THR A 41 0.42 -7.70 6.78
C THR A 41 0.33 -8.35 5.41
N LEU A 42 -0.89 -8.71 5.00
CA LEU A 42 -1.22 -9.17 3.66
C LEU A 42 -1.81 -8.01 2.85
N THR A 43 -1.18 -7.70 1.73
CA THR A 43 -1.60 -6.68 0.78
C THR A 43 -1.98 -7.35 -0.53
N ILE A 44 -3.21 -7.11 -0.99
CA ILE A 44 -3.75 -7.67 -2.24
C ILE A 44 -4.07 -6.51 -3.17
N THR A 45 -3.38 -6.42 -4.31
CA THR A 45 -3.56 -5.33 -5.28
C THR A 45 -4.15 -5.87 -6.57
N ILE A 46 -5.20 -5.23 -7.06
CA ILE A 46 -5.91 -5.58 -8.29
C ILE A 46 -5.83 -4.39 -9.24
N SER A 47 -5.25 -4.60 -10.42
CA SER A 47 -5.12 -3.60 -11.48
C SER A 47 -6.34 -3.61 -12.42
N GLY A 48 -6.72 -2.43 -12.92
CA GLY A 48 -7.78 -2.24 -13.91
C GLY A 48 -9.22 -2.17 -13.38
N GLN A 49 -9.41 -2.03 -12.06
CA GLN A 49 -10.72 -1.84 -11.42
C GLN A 49 -10.62 -0.90 -10.20
N GLN A 50 -11.74 -0.29 -9.82
CA GLN A 50 -11.89 0.49 -8.59
C GLN A 50 -12.65 -0.27 -7.48
N SER A 51 -13.27 -1.40 -7.82
CA SER A 51 -13.99 -2.26 -6.89
C SER A 51 -13.91 -3.70 -7.38
N ALA A 52 -13.68 -4.63 -6.46
CA ALA A 52 -13.69 -6.06 -6.72
C ALA A 52 -14.24 -6.82 -5.51
N GLU A 53 -14.81 -7.99 -5.75
CA GLU A 53 -15.16 -8.92 -4.68
C GLU A 53 -14.00 -9.90 -4.51
N LEU A 54 -13.41 -9.91 -3.30
CA LEU A 54 -12.35 -10.85 -2.93
C LEU A 54 -12.93 -12.09 -2.27
N MET A 55 -12.45 -13.25 -2.68
CA MET A 55 -12.68 -14.52 -2.01
C MET A 55 -11.40 -14.88 -1.23
N ILE A 56 -11.39 -14.55 0.05
CA ILE A 56 -10.26 -14.88 0.95
C ILE A 56 -10.33 -16.37 1.28
N PRO A 57 -9.24 -17.14 1.03
CA PRO A 57 -9.22 -18.55 1.37
C PRO A 57 -9.16 -18.77 2.88
N GLU A 58 -9.84 -19.81 3.35
CA GLU A 58 -9.66 -20.31 4.71
C GLU A 58 -8.39 -21.16 4.78
N VAL A 59 -7.55 -20.90 5.78
CA VAL A 59 -6.31 -21.63 6.02
C VAL A 59 -6.29 -22.02 7.49
N ASP A 60 -6.20 -23.33 7.77
CA ASP A 60 -6.16 -23.80 9.14
C ASP A 60 -4.99 -23.18 9.91
N GLY A 61 -5.25 -22.70 11.13
CA GLY A 61 -4.27 -22.02 11.97
C GLY A 61 -3.94 -20.57 11.59
N LEU A 62 -4.52 -19.99 10.53
CA LEU A 62 -4.39 -18.56 10.20
C LEU A 62 -5.74 -17.84 10.26
N ILE A 63 -5.74 -16.64 10.85
CA ILE A 63 -6.90 -15.74 10.88
C ILE A 63 -6.58 -14.47 10.09
N PHE A 64 -7.49 -14.09 9.19
CA PHE A 64 -7.37 -12.91 8.35
C PHE A 64 -8.29 -11.80 8.85
N HIS A 65 -7.74 -10.71 9.37
CA HIS A 65 -8.48 -9.54 9.82
C HIS A 65 -8.42 -8.43 8.79
N ARG A 66 -9.55 -8.11 8.14
CA ARG A 66 -9.61 -6.99 7.18
C ARG A 66 -9.33 -5.68 7.90
N ARG A 67 -8.35 -4.92 7.40
CA ARG A 67 -7.94 -3.61 7.95
C ARG A 67 -8.45 -2.44 7.14
N GLY A 68 -8.70 -2.64 5.86
CA GLY A 68 -9.21 -1.59 4.97
C GLY A 68 -8.96 -1.90 3.51
N GLN A 69 -9.27 -0.92 2.67
CA GLN A 69 -8.94 -0.92 1.25
C GLN A 69 -8.62 0.50 0.79
N SER A 70 -7.86 0.63 -0.29
CA SER A 70 -7.53 1.90 -0.95
C SER A 70 -7.72 1.74 -2.46
N SER A 71 -8.28 2.74 -3.12
CA SER A 71 -8.44 2.78 -4.57
C SER A 71 -7.59 3.89 -5.16
N GLN A 72 -6.78 3.56 -6.16
CA GLN A 72 -5.98 4.52 -6.90
C GLN A 72 -6.55 4.69 -8.30
N PHE A 73 -6.69 5.94 -8.73
CA PHE A 73 -7.01 6.32 -10.11
C PHE A 73 -5.89 7.21 -10.66
N GLN A 74 -5.44 6.96 -11.88
CA GLN A 74 -4.45 7.78 -12.56
C GLN A 74 -4.83 7.97 -14.02
N MET A 75 -4.59 9.16 -14.56
CA MET A 75 -4.74 9.47 -15.98
C MET A 75 -3.46 10.13 -16.47
N ILE A 76 -2.71 9.44 -17.33
CA ILE A 76 -1.42 9.90 -17.84
C ILE A 76 -1.49 9.92 -19.37
N ASN A 77 -1.33 11.11 -19.98
CA ASN A 77 -1.39 11.29 -21.45
C ASN A 77 -2.64 10.68 -22.11
N GLY A 78 -3.80 10.82 -21.46
CA GLY A 78 -5.06 10.23 -21.94
C GLY A 78 -5.25 8.74 -21.65
N ALA A 79 -4.22 8.03 -21.17
CA ALA A 79 -4.34 6.65 -20.71
C ALA A 79 -4.85 6.60 -19.26
N VAL A 80 -5.96 5.91 -19.06
CA VAL A 80 -6.58 5.72 -17.74
C VAL A 80 -6.08 4.42 -17.12
N SER A 81 -5.54 4.49 -15.90
CA SER A 81 -5.24 3.33 -15.07
C SER A 81 -5.97 3.43 -13.74
N SER A 82 -6.35 2.28 -13.19
CA SER A 82 -7.03 2.19 -11.90
C SER A 82 -6.53 0.97 -11.15
N SER A 83 -6.46 1.02 -9.84
CA SER A 83 -6.17 -0.15 -9.01
C SER A 83 -6.88 -0.06 -7.67
N ILE A 84 -7.13 -1.21 -7.05
CA ILE A 84 -7.64 -1.31 -5.69
C ILE A 84 -6.73 -2.24 -4.88
N THR A 85 -6.41 -1.82 -3.67
CA THR A 85 -5.57 -2.54 -2.72
C THR A 85 -6.37 -2.86 -1.47
N TYR A 86 -6.36 -4.13 -1.04
CA TYR A 86 -6.96 -4.58 0.22
C TYR A 86 -5.86 -4.96 1.20
N THR A 87 -6.04 -4.56 2.46
CA THR A 87 -5.07 -4.81 3.52
C THR A 87 -5.70 -5.69 4.59
N TYR A 88 -5.01 -6.77 4.94
CA TYR A 88 -5.37 -7.72 6.00
C TYR A 88 -4.22 -7.87 7.00
N LEU A 89 -4.55 -8.05 8.27
CA LEU A 89 -3.62 -8.63 9.26
C LEU A 89 -3.79 -10.14 9.26
N VAL A 90 -2.69 -10.86 9.13
CA VAL A 90 -2.63 -12.31 9.18
C VAL A 90 -2.05 -12.71 10.54
N GLN A 91 -2.91 -13.27 11.39
CA GLN A 91 -2.52 -13.77 12.70
C GLN A 91 -2.45 -15.29 12.67
N ALA A 92 -1.36 -15.84 13.19
CA ALA A 92 -1.19 -17.29 13.30
C ALA A 92 -1.52 -17.77 14.72
N LEU A 93 -2.26 -18.87 14.80
CA LEU A 93 -2.64 -19.49 16.07
C LEU A 93 -1.60 -20.45 16.61
N LYS A 94 -0.77 -21.03 15.72
CA LYS A 94 0.27 -21.99 16.07
C LYS A 94 1.56 -21.68 15.28
N PRO A 95 2.74 -22.03 15.81
CA PRO A 95 3.97 -22.05 15.04
C PRO A 95 3.95 -23.13 13.96
N GLY A 96 4.59 -22.87 12.82
CA GLY A 96 4.64 -23.78 11.70
C GLY A 96 4.88 -23.07 10.37
N ASP A 97 5.04 -23.86 9.32
CA ASP A 97 5.07 -23.36 7.95
C ASP A 97 3.67 -23.41 7.34
N TYR A 98 3.26 -22.29 6.75
CA TYR A 98 1.94 -22.11 6.17
C TYR A 98 2.04 -21.77 4.70
N THR A 99 1.03 -22.22 3.95
CA THR A 99 0.83 -21.80 2.55
C THR A 99 -0.53 -21.15 2.45
N ILE A 100 -0.55 -19.86 2.11
CA ILE A 100 -1.75 -19.12 1.77
C ILE A 100 -2.07 -19.43 0.30
N PRO A 101 -3.21 -20.06 -0.01
CA PRO A 101 -3.61 -20.36 -1.38
C PRO A 101 -3.73 -19.11 -2.24
N ALA A 102 -3.81 -19.32 -3.56
CA ALA A 102 -4.12 -18.27 -4.51
C ALA A 102 -5.43 -17.56 -4.13
N ILE A 103 -5.39 -16.23 -4.01
CA ILE A 103 -6.54 -15.42 -3.64
C ILE A 103 -7.28 -15.06 -4.91
N ALA A 104 -8.57 -15.40 -4.99
CA ALA A 104 -9.39 -15.13 -6.15
C ALA A 104 -10.16 -13.81 -6.02
N ALA A 105 -10.26 -13.08 -7.13
CA ALA A 105 -11.10 -11.90 -7.26
C ALA A 105 -12.03 -12.05 -8.47
N LYS A 106 -13.30 -11.69 -8.29
CA LYS A 106 -14.25 -11.57 -9.41
C LYS A 106 -14.09 -10.19 -10.03
N LEU A 107 -13.65 -10.14 -11.29
CA LEU A 107 -13.57 -8.92 -12.10
C LEU A 107 -14.59 -8.98 -13.25
N LYS A 108 -14.84 -7.83 -13.88
CA LYS A 108 -15.76 -7.72 -15.04
C LYS A 108 -15.45 -8.68 -16.19
N LYS A 109 -14.18 -9.07 -16.36
CA LYS A 109 -13.72 -9.95 -17.45
C LYS A 109 -13.54 -11.41 -17.03
N GLY A 110 -13.88 -11.77 -15.80
CA GLY A 110 -13.73 -13.13 -15.27
C GLY A 110 -13.12 -13.17 -13.87
N THR A 111 -12.78 -14.38 -13.41
CA THR A 111 -12.11 -14.58 -12.12
C THR A 111 -10.61 -14.62 -12.35
N PHE A 112 -9.86 -13.82 -11.58
CA PHE A 112 -8.40 -13.81 -11.60
C PHE A 112 -7.88 -14.21 -10.23
N SER A 113 -6.70 -14.82 -10.18
CA SER A 113 -6.13 -15.34 -8.94
C SER A 113 -4.68 -14.95 -8.75
N SER A 114 -4.29 -14.64 -7.51
CA SER A 114 -2.91 -14.34 -7.15
C SER A 114 -2.03 -15.60 -7.17
N THR A 115 -0.72 -15.43 -7.02
CA THR A 115 0.15 -16.55 -6.68
C THR A 115 -0.06 -16.99 -5.22
N PRO A 116 0.11 -18.27 -4.89
CA PRO A 116 0.19 -18.74 -3.51
C PRO A 116 1.39 -18.13 -2.78
N ILE A 117 1.28 -17.96 -1.47
CA ILE A 117 2.32 -17.37 -0.63
C ILE A 117 2.70 -18.37 0.46
N THR A 118 3.98 -18.70 0.55
CA THR A 118 4.52 -19.51 1.67
C THR A 118 5.09 -18.60 2.75
N CYS A 119 4.83 -18.92 4.02
CA CYS A 119 5.34 -18.16 5.15
C CYS A 119 5.66 -19.09 6.34
N SER A 120 6.48 -18.60 7.25
CA SER A 120 6.94 -19.36 8.42
C SER A 120 6.64 -18.61 9.71
N VAL A 121 6.07 -19.31 10.68
CA VAL A 121 5.61 -18.77 11.95
C VAL A 121 6.39 -19.42 13.09
N SER A 122 6.99 -18.59 13.95
CA SER A 122 7.68 -19.03 15.16
C SER A 122 6.91 -18.63 16.42
N ALA A 123 7.03 -19.41 17.50
CA ALA A 123 6.40 -19.09 18.79
C ALA A 123 6.97 -17.80 19.44
N THR A 124 8.21 -17.47 19.13
CA THR A 124 8.94 -16.34 19.75
C THR A 124 9.82 -15.69 18.69
N ALA A 125 9.95 -14.37 18.75
CA ALA A 125 10.85 -13.65 17.86
C ALA A 125 12.27 -14.17 18.09
N PRO A 126 13.04 -14.54 17.05
CA PRO A 126 14.43 -14.93 17.24
C PRO A 126 15.16 -13.77 17.91
N PRO A 127 16.05 -14.03 18.90
CA PRO A 127 16.87 -12.98 19.47
C PRO A 127 17.64 -12.33 18.33
N LYS A 128 17.49 -11.00 18.17
CA LYS A 128 18.38 -10.21 17.33
C LYS A 128 19.78 -10.52 17.83
N ARG A 129 20.56 -11.29 17.06
CA ARG A 129 21.99 -11.48 17.31
C ARG A 129 22.62 -10.10 17.12
N GLN A 130 22.73 -9.33 18.20
CA GLN A 130 23.59 -8.18 18.27
C GLN A 130 25.00 -8.69 18.01
N GLN A 131 25.51 -8.40 16.83
CA GLN A 131 26.91 -8.57 16.52
C GLN A 131 27.67 -7.54 17.36
N SER A 132 28.13 -7.98 18.53
CA SER A 132 28.99 -7.22 19.42
C SER A 132 30.31 -6.93 18.70
N SER A 133 30.50 -5.68 18.32
CA SER A 133 31.82 -5.13 18.01
C SER A 133 32.38 -4.53 19.31
N PRO A 134 33.67 -4.67 19.63
CA PRO A 134 34.22 -4.19 20.90
C PRO A 134 34.24 -2.66 20.98
N SER A 135 34.11 -2.21 22.21
CA SER A 135 33.97 -0.84 22.74
C SER A 135 35.11 0.14 22.44
N SER A 136 34.73 1.39 22.19
CA SER A 136 35.46 2.60 22.58
C SER A 136 34.53 3.48 23.46
N PRO A 137 35.07 4.25 24.44
CA PRO A 137 34.30 4.93 25.50
C PRO A 137 33.46 6.12 24.99
N PRO A 138 32.47 6.57 25.79
CA PRO A 138 31.42 7.48 25.35
C PRO A 138 31.92 8.92 25.34
N ASP A 139 32.03 9.51 24.16
CA ASP A 139 31.89 10.96 24.02
C ASP A 139 30.40 11.25 23.82
N GLU A 140 29.89 12.20 24.59
CA GLU A 140 28.50 12.63 24.65
C GLU A 140 28.15 13.38 23.35
N ALA A 141 28.04 12.61 22.26
CA ALA A 141 27.52 13.07 20.99
C ALA A 141 26.00 13.00 21.05
N ALA A 142 25.37 14.11 20.68
CA ALA A 142 23.94 14.26 20.48
C ALA A 142 23.32 13.01 19.84
N PRO A 143 22.07 12.64 20.19
CA PRO A 143 21.42 11.47 19.63
C PRO A 143 21.55 11.53 18.10
N PRO A 144 21.94 10.41 17.44
CA PRO A 144 22.08 10.40 16.00
C PRO A 144 20.77 10.94 15.42
N GLU A 145 20.89 12.00 14.64
CA GLU A 145 19.77 12.55 13.90
C GLU A 145 19.24 11.39 13.07
N VAL A 146 18.14 10.80 13.54
CA VAL A 146 17.46 9.74 12.81
C VAL A 146 17.09 10.40 11.50
N GLU A 147 17.76 10.03 10.40
CA GLU A 147 17.38 10.47 9.06
C GLU A 147 15.90 10.10 8.89
N LYS A 148 15.01 11.08 9.09
CA LYS A 148 13.57 10.86 9.08
C LYS A 148 13.15 10.76 7.62
N PHE A 149 13.25 9.55 7.07
CA PHE A 149 12.78 9.26 5.71
C PHE A 149 11.30 9.61 5.50
N ALA A 150 10.50 9.56 6.57
CA ALA A 150 9.14 10.04 6.59
C ALA A 150 8.69 10.39 8.02
N PHE A 151 7.79 11.35 8.17
CA PHE A 151 7.11 11.63 9.44
C PHE A 151 5.71 12.21 9.21
N ILE A 152 4.88 12.24 10.26
CA ILE A 152 3.53 12.81 10.22
C ILE A 152 3.43 13.89 11.29
N THR A 153 2.80 15.02 10.96
CA THR A 153 2.44 16.07 11.91
C THR A 153 0.92 16.16 12.03
N LEU A 154 0.48 16.50 13.24
CA LEU A 154 -0.92 16.74 13.59
C LEU A 154 -1.02 18.15 14.17
N SER A 155 -1.75 19.03 13.51
CA SER A 155 -1.89 20.44 13.87
C SER A 155 -3.36 20.77 14.13
N PRO A 156 -3.87 20.52 15.35
CA PRO A 156 -5.22 20.94 15.73
C PRO A 156 -5.27 22.46 15.88
N LYS A 157 -6.39 23.08 15.47
CA LYS A 157 -6.56 24.55 15.57
C LYS A 157 -6.60 25.04 17.02
N LYS A 158 -6.93 24.16 17.97
CA LYS A 158 -6.95 24.43 19.42
C LYS A 158 -6.42 23.23 20.19
N SER A 159 -5.75 23.48 21.31
CA SER A 159 -5.23 22.44 22.21
C SER A 159 -6.20 22.06 23.33
N THR A 160 -7.33 22.76 23.45
CA THR A 160 -8.42 22.47 24.39
C THR A 160 -9.73 22.35 23.61
N ALA A 161 -10.56 21.38 24.00
CA ALA A 161 -11.84 21.09 23.35
C ALA A 161 -12.86 20.61 24.38
N TYR A 162 -14.13 20.92 24.16
CA TYR A 162 -15.24 20.42 24.97
C TYR A 162 -15.83 19.13 24.41
N VAL A 163 -16.55 18.37 25.24
CA VAL A 163 -17.27 17.18 24.79
C VAL A 163 -18.30 17.57 23.74
N GLY A 164 -18.20 16.96 22.55
CA GLY A 164 -19.06 17.26 21.41
C GLY A 164 -18.59 18.42 20.51
N GLU A 165 -17.48 19.10 20.85
CA GLU A 165 -16.89 20.12 19.96
C GLU A 165 -16.08 19.46 18.84
N ILE A 166 -16.30 19.91 17.60
CA ILE A 166 -15.48 19.51 16.45
C ILE A 166 -14.25 20.41 16.42
N VAL A 167 -13.05 19.82 16.52
CA VAL A 167 -11.78 20.54 16.40
C VAL A 167 -11.19 20.33 15.01
N PRO A 168 -11.20 21.35 14.13
CA PRO A 168 -10.54 21.27 12.84
C PRO A 168 -9.05 20.99 13.05
N THR A 169 -8.55 19.94 12.40
CA THR A 169 -7.19 19.45 12.58
C THR A 169 -6.56 19.12 11.24
N THR A 170 -5.37 19.65 11.01
CA THR A 170 -4.59 19.36 9.80
C THR A 170 -3.63 18.21 10.06
N ILE A 171 -3.59 17.23 9.16
CA ILE A 171 -2.62 16.14 9.16
C ILE A 171 -1.72 16.34 7.95
N LYS A 172 -0.40 16.46 8.14
CA LYS A 172 0.57 16.45 7.06
C LYS A 172 1.47 15.24 7.19
N ALA A 173 1.68 14.52 6.08
CA ALA A 173 2.66 13.46 5.98
C ALA A 173 3.81 13.97 5.12
N TYR A 174 5.02 13.90 5.64
CA TYR A 174 6.24 14.37 5.00
C TYR A 174 7.05 13.18 4.55
N PHE A 175 7.48 13.19 3.29
CA PHE A 175 8.36 12.17 2.72
C PHE A 175 9.60 12.82 2.13
N LEU A 176 10.77 12.23 2.37
CA LEU A 176 12.02 12.80 1.89
C LEU A 176 12.01 12.88 0.35
N ARG A 177 12.39 14.03 -0.19
CA ARG A 177 12.33 14.29 -1.63
C ARG A 177 13.11 13.24 -2.42
N GLY A 178 12.48 12.65 -3.44
CA GLY A 178 13.07 11.60 -4.29
C GLY A 178 12.70 10.17 -3.89
N ILE A 179 12.02 9.96 -2.74
CA ILE A 179 11.44 8.67 -2.39
C ILE A 179 10.06 8.56 -3.04
N LYS A 180 9.88 7.56 -3.91
CA LYS A 180 8.55 7.20 -4.43
C LYS A 180 7.76 6.51 -3.32
N VAL A 181 6.97 7.28 -2.58
CA VAL A 181 6.09 6.73 -1.55
C VAL A 181 4.72 6.42 -2.14
N ASN A 182 4.28 5.19 -1.97
CA ASN A 182 2.93 4.77 -2.31
C ASN A 182 2.13 4.63 -1.00
N LEU A 183 1.22 5.58 -0.73
CA LEU A 183 0.31 5.47 0.41
C LEU A 183 -0.77 4.44 0.11
N ASN A 184 -0.54 3.21 0.55
CA ASN A 184 -1.49 2.11 0.40
C ASN A 184 -2.75 2.25 1.29
N SER A 185 -2.75 3.20 2.24
CA SER A 185 -3.88 3.51 3.10
C SER A 185 -3.71 4.88 3.76
N LEU A 186 -4.82 5.55 4.07
CA LEU A 186 -4.82 6.74 4.91
C LEU A 186 -4.40 6.40 6.35
N PRO A 187 -3.75 7.32 7.08
CA PRO A 187 -3.45 7.12 8.48
C PRO A 187 -4.74 6.99 9.30
N SER A 188 -4.78 6.04 10.24
CA SER A 188 -5.88 5.89 11.19
C SER A 188 -5.43 6.34 12.58
N LEU A 189 -6.23 7.17 13.25
CA LEU A 189 -6.00 7.52 14.65
C LEU A 189 -6.49 6.37 15.53
N LYS A 190 -5.59 5.79 16.35
CA LYS A 190 -5.96 4.81 17.39
C LYS A 190 -5.99 5.55 18.73
N SER A 191 -7.13 6.10 19.11
CA SER A 191 -7.32 6.67 20.45
C SER A 191 -8.73 6.39 20.97
N GLU A 192 -8.82 6.20 22.28
CA GLU A 192 -10.09 6.11 22.99
C GLU A 192 -10.60 7.54 23.23
N GLY A 193 -11.77 7.87 22.70
CA GLY A 193 -12.44 9.15 22.95
C GLY A 193 -12.28 10.25 21.89
N ILE A 194 -11.58 10.01 20.78
CA ILE A 194 -11.52 10.96 19.65
C ILE A 194 -12.19 10.32 18.44
N LEU A 195 -13.22 11.00 17.91
CA LEU A 195 -13.82 10.65 16.63
C LEU A 195 -13.11 11.44 15.53
N LEU A 196 -12.48 10.73 14.59
CA LEU A 196 -11.92 11.33 13.38
C LEU A 196 -12.96 11.21 12.25
N SER A 197 -13.28 12.32 11.61
CA SER A 197 -14.05 12.30 10.37
C SER A 197 -13.26 11.62 9.24
N SER A 198 -13.95 11.07 8.25
CA SER A 198 -13.30 10.46 7.09
C SER A 198 -12.37 11.46 6.40
N LEU A 199 -11.13 11.05 6.18
CA LEU A 199 -10.14 11.84 5.46
C LEU A 199 -10.41 11.76 3.95
N SER A 200 -10.11 12.83 3.21
CA SER A 200 -10.19 12.81 1.74
C SER A 200 -9.20 11.81 1.17
N ASN A 201 -9.63 11.03 0.17
CA ASN A 201 -8.78 10.04 -0.52
C ASN A 201 -7.79 10.69 -1.51
N GLU A 202 -7.90 12.00 -1.74
CA GLU A 202 -7.02 12.78 -2.61
C GLU A 202 -6.21 13.78 -1.75
N PRO A 203 -5.03 13.39 -1.23
CA PRO A 203 -4.18 14.31 -0.50
C PRO A 203 -3.56 15.33 -1.46
N GLU A 204 -3.59 16.61 -1.08
CA GLU A 204 -2.87 17.66 -1.80
C GLU A 204 -1.36 17.53 -1.55
N GLN A 205 -0.58 17.30 -2.60
CA GLN A 205 0.88 17.20 -2.53
C GLN A 205 1.51 18.55 -2.84
N HIS A 206 2.46 18.97 -2.01
CA HIS A 206 3.23 20.18 -2.20
C HIS A 206 4.60 20.02 -1.55
N ASP A 207 5.62 20.58 -2.18
CA ASP A 207 6.96 20.57 -1.61
C ASP A 207 7.04 21.55 -0.43
N GLU A 208 7.59 21.11 0.69
CA GLU A 208 7.79 21.92 1.89
C GLU A 208 9.21 21.68 2.45
N VAL A 209 9.89 22.75 2.84
CA VAL A 209 11.20 22.67 3.49
C VAL A 209 11.00 22.70 4.99
N VAL A 210 11.50 21.65 5.67
CA VAL A 210 11.46 21.54 7.13
C VAL A 210 12.88 21.32 7.62
N ASN A 211 13.40 22.25 8.44
CA ASN A 211 14.77 22.23 8.96
C ASN A 211 15.83 21.97 7.87
N ASP A 212 15.85 22.82 6.84
CA ASP A 212 16.78 22.75 5.69
C ASP A 212 16.72 21.45 4.84
N THR A 213 15.75 20.57 5.10
CA THR A 213 15.49 19.35 4.32
C THR A 213 14.20 19.49 3.52
N SER A 214 14.24 19.17 2.23
CA SER A 214 13.05 19.20 1.36
C SER A 214 12.23 17.92 1.46
N TYR A 215 10.94 18.08 1.67
CA TYR A 215 9.94 17.02 1.71
C TYR A 215 8.84 17.27 0.68
N THR A 216 8.11 16.21 0.32
CA THR A 216 6.89 16.23 -0.51
C THR A 216 5.74 15.57 0.26
#